data_AF-A0A2T0NA15-F1
#
_entry.id   AF-A0A2T0NA15-F1
#
_cell.length_a   1.000
_cell.length_b   1.000
_cell.length_c   1.000
_cell.angle_alpha   90.00
_cell.angle_beta   90.00
_cell.angle_gamma   90.00
#
_symmetry.space_group_name_H-M   'P 1'
#
loop_
_entity.id
_entity.type
_entity.pdbx_description
1 polymer ?
#
loop_
_entity_poly.entity_id
_entity_poly.type
_entity_poly.pdbx_seq_one_letter_code
_entity_poly.pdbx_strand_id
1 'polypeptide(L)'
;MVAPATVLYVVMLIIPAGLALYLSLTDWDGFSADPAFVGAANYVKLLDDPELQRAALVTLLVAAAGTAGLGLLGLGFALLVNGASKANTFFRIVLFHPHVLSALVVGFLWSAILGTTGAVDNLVTTWGGQVIPFLSDRSGPRLP
;
A
#
# COMPACT_ATOMS: atom_id res chain seq x y z
N MET A 1 -27.30 -22.31 -9.99
CA MET A 1 -25.83 -22.36 -9.80
C MET A 1 -25.26 -21.12 -9.10
N VAL A 2 -25.92 -19.94 -9.15
CA VAL A 2 -25.40 -18.69 -8.55
C VAL A 2 -25.75 -18.52 -7.06
N ALA A 3 -26.85 -19.16 -6.60
CA ALA A 3 -27.40 -18.94 -5.26
C ALA A 3 -26.41 -19.13 -4.08
N PRO A 4 -25.56 -20.18 -4.02
CA PRO A 4 -24.61 -20.33 -2.91
C PRO A 4 -23.55 -19.23 -2.86
N ALA A 5 -23.06 -18.79 -4.02
CA ALA A 5 -22.08 -17.70 -4.11
C ALA A 5 -22.69 -16.36 -3.71
N THR A 6 -23.94 -16.10 -4.13
CA THR A 6 -24.67 -14.88 -3.75
C THR A 6 -24.91 -14.82 -2.24
N VAL A 7 -25.33 -15.93 -1.62
CA VAL A 7 -25.54 -15.99 -0.16
C VAL A 7 -24.24 -15.68 0.59
N LEU A 8 -23.13 -16.31 0.18
CA LEU A 8 -21.84 -16.07 0.83
C LEU A 8 -21.39 -14.60 0.69
N TYR A 9 -21.55 -14.02 -0.51
CA TYR A 9 -21.22 -12.62 -0.77
C TYR A 9 -22.06 -11.67 0.11
N VAL A 10 -23.37 -11.90 0.21
CA VAL A 10 -24.23 -11.07 1.04
C VAL A 10 -23.83 -11.16 2.51
N VAL A 11 -23.65 -12.37 3.03
CA VAL A 11 -23.37 -12.59 4.45
C VAL A 11 -22.00 -12.08 4.85
N MET A 12 -20.97 -12.33 4.04
CA MET A 12 -19.59 -11.99 4.40
C MET A 12 -19.15 -10.59 3.98
N LEU A 13 -19.84 -9.94 3.04
CA LEU A 13 -19.46 -8.63 2.53
C LEU A 13 -20.55 -7.59 2.75
N ILE A 14 -21.76 -7.84 2.26
CA ILE A 14 -22.83 -6.82 2.28
C ILE A 14 -23.33 -6.54 3.70
N ILE A 15 -23.59 -7.57 4.50
CA ILE A 15 -24.03 -7.40 5.90
C ILE A 15 -23.01 -6.62 6.74
N PRO A 16 -21.72 -7.04 6.84
CA PRO A 16 -20.75 -6.30 7.63
C PRO A 16 -20.47 -4.89 7.08
N ALA A 17 -20.50 -4.69 5.76
CA ALA A 17 -20.38 -3.35 5.17
C ALA A 17 -21.57 -2.46 5.55
N GLY A 18 -22.80 -2.98 5.50
CA GLY A 18 -23.99 -2.25 5.93
C GLY A 18 -23.96 -1.90 7.42
N LEU A 19 -23.50 -2.83 8.27
CA LEU A 19 -23.32 -2.59 9.69
C LEU A 19 -22.24 -1.52 9.95
N ALA A 20 -21.10 -1.58 9.26
CA ALA A 20 -20.05 -0.58 9.37
C ALA A 20 -20.53 0.81 8.95
N LEU A 21 -21.33 0.90 7.87
CA LEU A 21 -21.96 2.14 7.44
C LEU A 21 -22.93 2.66 8.50
N TYR A 22 -23.79 1.81 9.06
CA TYR A 22 -24.69 2.22 10.14
C TYR A 22 -23.91 2.73 11.36
N LEU A 23 -22.90 1.97 11.81
CA LEU A 23 -22.07 2.34 12.95
C LEU A 23 -21.27 3.63 12.71
N SER A 24 -20.87 3.91 11.47
CA SER A 24 -20.19 5.17 11.14
C SER A 24 -21.06 6.42 11.33
N LEU A 25 -22.38 6.26 11.36
CA LEU A 25 -23.36 7.32 11.66
C LEU A 25 -23.70 7.40 13.17
N THR A 26 -23.07 6.56 13.98
CA THR A 26 -23.27 6.51 15.43
C THR A 26 -21.99 6.86 16.19
N ASP A 27 -22.13 7.31 17.42
CA ASP A 27 -21.02 7.49 18.36
C ASP A 27 -20.78 6.16 19.09
N TRP A 28 -20.09 5.24 18.41
CA TRP A 28 -19.76 3.92 18.95
C TRP A 28 -18.27 3.80 19.22
N ASP A 29 -17.93 3.49 20.47
CA ASP A 29 -16.57 3.30 20.97
C ASP A 29 -16.08 1.84 20.93
N GLY A 30 -16.89 0.93 20.36
CA GLY A 30 -16.58 -0.50 20.28
C GLY A 30 -17.06 -1.33 21.48
N PHE A 31 -17.49 -0.69 22.57
CA PHE A 31 -17.89 -1.36 23.82
C PHE A 31 -19.29 -0.98 24.30
N SER A 32 -19.80 0.18 23.84
CA SER A 32 -21.13 0.67 24.18
C SER A 32 -22.22 -0.24 23.60
N ALA A 33 -23.15 -0.63 24.47
CA ALA A 33 -24.28 -1.49 24.11
C ALA A 33 -25.36 -0.76 23.29
N ASP A 34 -25.51 0.55 23.51
CA ASP A 34 -26.46 1.42 22.78
C ASP A 34 -25.73 2.66 22.25
N PRO A 35 -25.14 2.60 21.04
CA PRO A 35 -24.48 3.74 20.43
C PRO A 35 -25.49 4.81 19.99
N ALA A 36 -25.21 6.07 20.33
CA ALA A 36 -26.08 7.19 19.98
C ALA A 36 -25.98 7.52 18.49
N PHE A 37 -27.11 7.72 17.81
CA PHE A 37 -27.10 8.15 16.40
C PHE A 37 -26.72 9.63 16.29
N VAL A 38 -25.59 9.92 15.65
CA VAL A 38 -25.04 11.28 15.48
C VAL A 38 -25.07 11.76 14.02
N GLY A 39 -25.63 10.95 13.11
CA GLY A 39 -25.74 11.28 11.70
C GLY A 39 -24.36 11.50 11.05
N ALA A 40 -24.18 12.60 10.33
CA ALA A 40 -22.95 12.87 9.59
C ALA A 40 -21.83 13.54 10.42
N ALA A 41 -22.00 13.72 11.74
CA ALA A 41 -21.06 14.44 12.59
C ALA A 41 -19.63 13.85 12.55
N ASN A 42 -19.52 12.51 12.50
CA ASN A 42 -18.24 11.81 12.38
C ASN A 42 -17.49 12.18 11.09
N TYR A 43 -18.21 12.33 9.96
CA TYR A 43 -17.60 12.69 8.69
C TYR A 43 -17.10 14.14 8.67
N VAL A 44 -17.86 15.07 9.24
CA VAL A 44 -17.42 16.48 9.36
C VAL A 44 -16.15 16.56 10.21
N LYS A 45 -16.14 15.88 11.37
CA LYS A 45 -14.96 15.81 12.24
C LYS A 45 -13.75 15.22 11.52
N LEU A 46 -13.94 14.17 10.72
CA LEU A 46 -12.87 13.54 9.94
C LEU A 46 -12.32 14.46 8.86
N LEU A 47 -13.16 15.25 8.19
CA LEU A 47 -12.72 16.17 7.14
C LEU A 47 -11.81 17.28 7.67
N ASP A 48 -12.01 17.73 8.91
CA ASP A 48 -11.17 18.75 9.56
C ASP A 48 -9.94 18.17 10.28
N ASP A 49 -9.76 16.85 10.28
CA ASP A 49 -8.62 16.20 10.93
C ASP A 49 -7.35 16.31 10.06
N PRO A 50 -6.32 17.06 10.50
CA PRO A 50 -5.10 17.25 9.72
C PRO A 50 -4.30 15.94 9.55
N GLU A 51 -4.42 14.98 10.47
CA GLU A 51 -3.77 13.69 10.35
C GLU A 51 -4.41 12.85 9.25
N LEU A 52 -5.75 12.84 9.18
CA LEU A 52 -6.48 12.16 8.11
C LEU A 52 -6.19 12.78 6.75
N GLN A 53 -6.21 14.11 6.65
CA GLN A 53 -5.89 14.81 5.40
C GLN A 53 -4.48 14.44 4.91
N ARG A 54 -3.49 14.44 5.82
CA ARG A 54 -2.12 14.04 5.48
C ARG A 54 -2.04 12.57 5.07
N ALA A 55 -2.69 11.67 5.78
CA ALA A 55 -2.72 10.24 5.46
C ALA A 55 -3.39 9.97 4.09
N ALA A 56 -4.49 10.67 3.79
CA ALA A 56 -5.20 10.60 2.53
C ALA A 56 -4.34 11.11 1.37
N LEU A 57 -3.65 12.24 1.55
CA LEU A 57 -2.72 12.79 0.55
C LEU A 57 -1.55 11.85 0.26
N VAL A 58 -0.93 11.28 1.29
CA VAL A 58 0.17 10.32 1.12
C VAL A 58 -0.33 9.08 0.38
N THR A 59 -1.50 8.55 0.77
CA THR A 59 -2.09 7.39 0.12
C THR A 59 -2.41 7.66 -1.35
N LEU A 60 -3.01 8.82 -1.65
CA LEU A 60 -3.32 9.23 -3.00
C LEU A 60 -2.05 9.40 -3.85
N LEU A 61 -1.02 10.04 -3.29
CA LEU A 61 0.26 10.24 -3.96
C LEU A 61 0.93 8.90 -4.26
N VAL A 62 1.03 8.01 -3.27
CA VAL A 62 1.61 6.67 -3.45
C VAL A 62 0.81 5.86 -4.47
N ALA A 63 -0.52 5.90 -4.42
CA ALA A 63 -1.38 5.18 -5.36
C ALA A 63 -1.25 5.73 -6.79
N ALA A 64 -1.29 7.05 -6.97
CA ALA A 64 -1.19 7.68 -8.28
C ALA A 64 0.21 7.53 -8.88
N ALA A 65 1.26 7.86 -8.12
CA ALA A 65 2.64 7.72 -8.56
C ALA A 65 3.00 6.25 -8.81
N GLY A 66 2.56 5.34 -7.94
CA GLY A 66 2.74 3.90 -8.10
C GLY A 66 2.04 3.37 -9.36
N THR A 67 0.77 3.71 -9.56
CA THR A 67 0.00 3.26 -10.73
C THR A 67 0.58 3.81 -12.03
N ALA A 68 0.88 5.11 -12.08
CA ALA A 68 1.48 5.73 -13.26
C ALA A 68 2.89 5.17 -13.53
N GLY A 69 3.73 5.07 -12.49
CA GLY A 69 5.09 4.55 -12.61
C GLY A 69 5.12 3.08 -13.06
N LEU A 70 4.37 2.21 -12.40
CA LEU A 70 4.28 0.79 -12.78
C LEU A 70 3.65 0.61 -14.16
N GLY A 71 2.63 1.39 -14.50
CA GLY A 71 1.99 1.34 -15.80
C GLY A 71 2.93 1.75 -16.93
N LEU A 72 3.60 2.90 -16.79
CA LEU A 72 4.52 3.43 -17.81
C LEU A 72 5.77 2.55 -17.96
N LEU A 73 6.39 2.15 -16.84
CA LEU A 73 7.57 1.28 -16.88
C LEU A 73 7.21 -0.12 -17.38
N GLY A 74 6.09 -0.68 -16.90
CA GLY A 74 5.59 -1.97 -17.34
C GLY A 74 5.29 -2.00 -18.83
N LEU A 75 4.65 -0.96 -19.37
CA LEU A 75 4.41 -0.81 -20.80
C LEU A 75 5.73 -0.65 -21.57
N GLY A 76 6.66 0.16 -21.08
CA GLY A 76 7.99 0.33 -21.68
C GLY A 76 8.74 -1.00 -21.80
N PHE A 77 8.79 -1.79 -20.72
CA PHE A 77 9.38 -3.13 -20.74
C PHE A 77 8.60 -4.09 -21.65
N ALA A 78 7.27 -4.03 -21.66
CA ALA A 78 6.46 -4.88 -22.53
C ALA A 78 6.80 -4.64 -24.03
N LEU A 79 6.98 -3.38 -24.43
CA LEU A 79 7.38 -3.03 -25.80
C LEU A 79 8.79 -3.52 -26.14
N LEU A 80 9.75 -3.38 -25.22
CA LEU A 80 11.12 -3.87 -25.41
C LEU A 80 11.17 -5.40 -25.57
N VAL A 81 10.28 -6.11 -24.89
CA VAL A 81 10.29 -7.58 -24.85
C VAL A 81 9.18 -8.19 -25.74
N ASN A 82 8.56 -7.42 -26.63
CA ASN A 82 7.44 -7.89 -27.46
C ASN A 82 7.82 -8.97 -28.51
N GLY A 83 9.09 -9.04 -28.93
CA GLY A 83 9.56 -10.03 -29.93
C GLY A 83 9.52 -11.50 -29.48
N ALA A 84 9.57 -12.42 -30.47
CA ALA A 84 9.49 -13.87 -30.28
C ALA A 84 10.85 -14.57 -30.09
N SER A 85 11.92 -13.82 -29.78
CA SER A 85 13.26 -14.38 -29.60
C SER A 85 13.39 -15.14 -28.27
N LYS A 86 14.33 -16.09 -28.18
CA LYS A 86 14.65 -16.78 -26.91
C LYS A 86 15.12 -15.81 -25.81
N ALA A 87 15.82 -14.74 -26.19
CA ALA A 87 16.24 -13.69 -25.27
C ALA A 87 15.01 -12.96 -24.70
N ASN A 88 14.01 -12.66 -25.52
CA ASN A 88 12.76 -12.05 -25.07
C ASN A 88 12.02 -12.95 -24.07
N THR A 89 11.97 -14.27 -24.33
CA THR A 89 11.38 -15.23 -23.39
C THR A 89 12.12 -15.22 -22.04
N PHE A 90 13.46 -15.19 -22.06
CA PHE A 90 14.25 -15.11 -20.83
C PHE A 90 13.96 -13.82 -20.04
N PHE A 91 13.97 -12.65 -20.70
CA PHE A 91 13.69 -11.38 -20.04
C PHE A 91 12.27 -11.30 -19.48
N ARG A 92 11.25 -11.88 -20.15
CA ARG A 92 9.90 -11.99 -19.57
C ARG A 92 9.95 -12.72 -18.24
N ILE A 93 10.60 -13.88 -18.17
CA ILE A 93 10.68 -14.68 -16.95
C ILE A 93 11.32 -13.85 -15.82
N VAL A 94 12.47 -13.22 -16.07
CA VAL A 94 13.17 -12.41 -15.05
C VAL A 94 12.32 -11.23 -14.57
N LEU A 95 11.65 -10.51 -15.48
CA LEU A 95 10.82 -9.36 -15.13
C LEU A 95 9.56 -9.73 -14.36
N PHE A 96 8.96 -10.88 -14.66
CA PHE A 96 7.73 -11.34 -13.99
C PHE A 96 8.00 -12.12 -12.70
N HIS A 97 9.17 -12.72 -12.52
CA HIS A 97 9.45 -13.56 -11.35
C HIS A 97 9.24 -12.86 -9.99
N PRO A 98 9.66 -11.58 -9.79
CA PRO A 98 9.47 -10.88 -8.52
C PRO A 98 8.00 -10.73 -8.12
N HIS A 99 7.07 -10.69 -9.07
CA HIS A 99 5.64 -10.52 -8.81
C HIS A 99 5.01 -11.73 -8.12
N VAL A 100 5.68 -12.89 -8.14
CA VAL A 100 5.22 -14.10 -7.47
C VAL A 100 5.58 -14.10 -5.98
N LEU A 101 6.48 -13.21 -5.55
CA LEU A 101 6.86 -13.07 -4.15
C LEU A 101 5.73 -12.41 -3.36
N SER A 102 5.46 -12.92 -2.15
CA SER A 102 4.47 -12.32 -1.26
C SER A 102 4.93 -10.94 -0.78
N ALA A 103 3.98 -10.04 -0.52
CA ALA A 103 4.27 -8.71 0.01
C ALA A 103 5.11 -8.76 1.30
N LEU A 104 4.89 -9.79 2.12
CA LEU A 104 5.64 -10.01 3.36
C LEU A 104 7.10 -10.38 3.10
N VAL A 105 7.37 -11.30 2.15
CA VAL A 105 8.75 -11.66 1.77
C VAL A 105 9.48 -10.45 1.19
N VAL A 106 8.82 -9.71 0.31
CA VAL A 106 9.37 -8.47 -0.28
C VAL A 106 9.67 -7.45 0.82
N GLY A 107 8.78 -7.30 1.80
CA GLY A 107 9.01 -6.44 2.97
C GLY A 107 10.24 -6.84 3.77
N PHE A 108 10.44 -8.14 4.05
CA PHE A 108 11.64 -8.59 4.75
C PHE A 108 12.92 -8.39 3.94
N LEU A 109 12.88 -8.62 2.63
CA LEU A 109 14.02 -8.37 1.75
C LEU A 109 14.42 -6.90 1.79
N TRP A 110 13.46 -5.98 1.65
CA TRP A 110 13.73 -4.55 1.74
C TRP A 110 14.23 -4.13 3.12
N SER A 111 13.65 -4.67 4.21
CA SER A 111 14.14 -4.40 5.56
C SER A 111 15.57 -4.89 5.79
N ALA A 112 15.95 -6.03 5.22
CA ALA A 112 17.33 -6.53 5.29
C ALA A 112 18.30 -5.68 4.46
N ILE A 113 17.86 -5.19 3.30
CA ILE A 113 18.66 -4.35 2.40
C ILE A 113 18.87 -2.94 2.96
N LEU A 114 17.82 -2.36 3.55
CA LEU A 114 17.78 -0.98 4.07
C LEU A 114 18.08 -0.88 5.57
N GLY A 115 18.37 -2.00 6.24
CA GLY A 115 18.82 -2.01 7.62
C GLY A 115 20.15 -1.27 7.80
N THR A 116 20.47 -0.91 9.03
CA THR A 116 21.71 -0.17 9.39
C THR A 116 23.00 -0.97 9.20
N THR A 117 22.90 -2.25 8.87
CA THR A 117 24.03 -3.10 8.45
C THR A 117 23.75 -3.76 7.08
N GLY A 118 22.73 -3.26 6.39
CA GLY A 118 22.26 -3.77 5.11
C GLY A 118 23.19 -3.38 3.96
N ALA A 119 22.90 -3.95 2.78
CA ALA A 119 23.71 -3.71 1.58
C ALA A 119 23.78 -2.21 1.21
N VAL A 120 22.69 -1.46 1.39
CA VAL A 120 22.65 -0.04 1.04
C VAL A 120 23.51 0.80 1.98
N ASP A 121 23.43 0.55 3.29
CA ASP A 121 24.23 1.29 4.28
C ASP A 121 25.73 1.01 4.15
N ASN A 122 26.11 -0.25 3.92
CA ASN A 122 27.50 -0.63 3.68
C ASN A 122 28.09 0.03 2.43
N LEU A 123 27.30 0.21 1.36
CA LEU A 123 27.74 0.92 0.16
C LEU A 123 27.95 2.41 0.43
N VAL A 124 27.04 3.04 1.18
CA VAL A 124 27.13 4.45 1.55
C VAL A 124 28.35 4.72 2.43
N THR A 125 28.59 3.87 3.43
CA THR A 125 29.73 3.99 4.35
C THR A 125 31.07 3.71 3.68
N THR A 126 31.13 2.79 2.71
CA THR A 126 32.34 2.52 1.91
C THR A 126 32.77 3.74 1.09
N TRP A 127 31.82 4.59 0.68
CA TRP A 127 32.10 5.85 -0.03
C TRP A 127 32.23 7.07 0.90
N GLY A 128 32.40 6.84 2.21
CA GLY A 128 32.63 7.89 3.20
C GLY A 128 31.36 8.55 3.75
N GLY A 129 30.18 8.01 3.45
CA GLY A 129 28.92 8.42 4.05
C GLY A 129 28.77 7.94 5.49
N GLN A 130 27.87 8.57 6.24
CA GLN A 130 27.50 8.12 7.60
C GLN A 130 26.39 7.05 7.53
N VAL A 131 26.22 6.29 8.61
CA VAL A 131 25.13 5.31 8.73
C VAL A 131 23.80 6.05 8.71
N ILE A 132 22.94 5.74 7.73
CA ILE A 132 21.62 6.38 7.59
C ILE A 132 20.56 5.37 8.00
N PRO A 133 19.80 5.62 9.08
CA PRO A 133 18.79 4.68 9.53
C PRO A 133 17.49 4.83 8.72
N PHE A 134 17.51 4.40 7.46
CA PHE A 134 16.43 4.55 6.47
C PHE A 134 15.04 4.11 6.95
N LEU A 135 14.96 3.12 7.83
CA LEU A 135 13.70 2.55 8.33
C LEU A 135 13.15 3.24 9.58
N SER A 136 14.01 3.86 10.39
CA SER A 136 13.61 4.47 11.66
C SER A 136 13.65 6.00 11.64
N ASP A 137 14.24 6.59 10.61
CA ASP A 137 14.24 8.03 10.43
C ASP A 137 12.83 8.52 10.05
N ARG A 138 12.15 9.13 11.01
CA ARG A 138 10.85 9.80 10.79
C ARG A 138 11.03 11.21 10.24
N SER A 139 12.26 11.73 10.16
CA SER A 139 12.55 12.98 9.49
C SER A 139 12.65 12.73 7.99
N GLY A 140 11.49 12.72 7.32
CA GLY A 140 11.46 12.83 5.86
C GLY A 140 12.27 14.05 5.39
N PRO A 141 12.66 14.12 4.10
CA PRO A 141 13.40 15.26 3.57
C PRO A 141 12.68 16.54 3.98
N ARG A 142 13.35 17.35 4.81
CA ARG A 142 12.89 18.71 5.11
C ARG A 142 12.98 19.46 3.80
N LEU A 143 11.90 19.45 3.04
CA LEU A 143 11.72 20.40 1.94
C LEU A 143 11.91 21.80 2.57
N PRO A 144 12.79 22.64 2.01
CA PRO A 144 13.01 23.99 2.53
C PRO A 144 11.74 24.83 2.52
#